data_AF-A0A078G2Q0-F1
#
_entry.id   AF-A0A078G2Q0-F1
#
_cell.length_a   1.000
_cell.length_b   1.000
_cell.length_c   1.000
_cell.angle_alpha   90.00
_cell.angle_beta   90.00
_cell.angle_gamma   90.00
#
_symmetry.space_group_name_H-M   'P 1'
#
loop_
_entity.id
_entity.type
_entity.pdbx_description
1 polymer ?
#
loop_
_entity_poly.entity_id
_entity_poly.type
_entity_poly.pdbx_seq_one_letter_code
_entity_poly.pdbx_strand_id
1 'polypeptide(L)'
;MEASFFGNLDQRDYVAGGGHPRTGFYQAFLKLAKSVWILHRLAYSFDPAAKIFQVKKGSEFSDSYMESVLKNIVVDEKGESPRVGLMVMPGFWIGGSVVQSRVYVSGVKVVE
;
A
#
# COMPACT_ATOMS: atom_id res chain seq x y z
N MET A 1 -8.06 9.74 14.17
CA MET A 1 -8.35 8.30 14.20
C MET A 1 -9.04 7.93 15.51
N GLU A 2 -8.37 8.01 16.67
CA GLU A 2 -9.00 7.69 17.97
C GLU A 2 -10.28 8.52 18.24
N ALA A 3 -10.21 9.84 18.09
CA ALA A 3 -11.40 10.69 18.20
C ALA A 3 -12.55 10.32 17.24
N SER A 4 -12.23 9.72 16.08
CA SER A 4 -13.23 9.28 15.11
C SER A 4 -13.86 7.93 15.48
N PHE A 5 -13.10 7.04 16.12
CA PHE A 5 -13.59 5.72 16.56
C PHE A 5 -14.28 5.77 17.92
N PHE A 6 -13.78 6.59 18.84
CA PHE A 6 -14.16 6.58 20.25
C PHE A 6 -14.76 7.90 20.74
N GLY A 7 -14.72 8.97 19.94
CA GLY A 7 -15.24 10.29 20.32
C GLY A 7 -14.37 11.06 21.32
N ASN A 8 -13.25 10.50 21.77
CA ASN A 8 -12.31 11.12 22.71
C ASN A 8 -10.85 10.76 22.39
N LEU A 9 -9.90 11.29 23.18
CA LEU A 9 -8.46 11.05 23.07
C LEU A 9 -7.86 10.44 24.35
N ASP A 10 -8.71 9.94 25.25
CA ASP A 10 -8.31 9.46 26.58
C ASP A 10 -7.24 8.36 26.48
N GLN A 11 -7.34 7.52 25.44
CA GLN A 11 -6.37 6.47 25.20
C GLN A 11 -4.98 7.02 24.86
N ARG A 12 -4.90 8.02 23.98
CA ARG A 12 -3.63 8.70 23.66
C ARG A 12 -3.04 9.37 24.90
N ASP A 13 -3.86 10.05 25.69
CA ASP A 13 -3.37 10.77 26.88
C ASP A 13 -2.85 9.78 27.93
N TYR A 14 -3.54 8.65 28.13
CA TYR A 14 -3.08 7.56 28.98
C TYR A 14 -1.73 6.99 28.50
N VAL A 15 -1.57 6.79 27.19
CA VAL A 15 -0.30 6.32 26.60
C VAL A 15 0.81 7.36 26.73
N ALA A 16 0.51 8.64 26.51
CA ALA A 16 1.45 9.73 26.68
C ALA A 16 1.93 9.88 28.13
N GLY A 17 1.06 9.56 29.10
CA GLY A 17 1.41 9.46 30.52
C GLY A 17 2.22 8.22 30.91
N GLY A 18 2.63 7.38 29.95
CA GLY A 18 3.40 6.15 30.18
C GLY A 18 2.56 4.90 30.43
N GLY A 19 1.23 5.00 30.30
CA GLY A 19 0.32 3.87 30.40
C GLY A 19 0.36 2.98 29.16
N HIS A 20 0.18 1.67 29.33
CA HIS A 20 0.11 0.71 28.23
C HIS A 20 -1.17 -0.13 28.34
N PRO A 21 -2.28 0.31 27.73
CA PRO A 21 -3.57 -0.33 27.91
C PRO A 21 -3.61 -1.70 27.20
N ARG A 22 -4.26 -2.70 27.80
CA ARG A 22 -4.42 -4.04 27.18
C ARG A 22 -5.66 -4.14 26.28
N THR A 23 -6.01 -3.04 25.60
CA THR A 23 -7.15 -3.02 24.69
C THR A 23 -6.79 -3.65 23.33
N GLY A 24 -7.79 -4.21 22.63
CA GLY A 24 -7.58 -4.78 21.30
C GLY A 24 -7.05 -3.75 20.30
N PHE A 25 -7.56 -2.51 20.35
CA PHE A 25 -7.09 -1.41 19.50
C PHE A 25 -5.61 -1.08 19.77
N TYR A 26 -5.19 -0.97 21.03
CA TYR A 26 -3.80 -0.69 21.37
C TYR A 26 -2.85 -1.80 20.89
N GLN A 27 -3.22 -3.07 21.10
CA GLN A 27 -2.42 -4.19 20.64
C GLN A 27 -2.30 -4.23 19.11
N ALA A 28 -3.38 -3.96 18.39
CA ALA A 28 -3.37 -3.86 16.94
C ALA A 28 -2.47 -2.71 16.45
N PHE A 29 -2.59 -1.54 17.10
CA PHE A 29 -1.74 -0.39 16.83
C PHE A 29 -0.25 -0.70 17.05
N LEU A 30 0.11 -1.33 18.18
CA LEU A 30 1.50 -1.71 18.45
C LEU A 30 2.05 -2.72 17.43
N LYS A 31 1.25 -3.72 17.06
CA LYS A 31 1.62 -4.68 16.01
C LYS A 31 1.90 -3.95 14.69
N LEU A 32 1.03 -3.02 14.30
CA LEU A 32 1.22 -2.20 13.11
C LEU A 32 2.49 -1.33 13.20
N ALA A 33 2.66 -0.59 14.30
CA ALA A 33 3.80 0.28 14.52
C ALA A 33 5.13 -0.48 14.46
N LYS A 34 5.20 -1.65 15.11
CA LYS A 34 6.37 -2.53 15.04
C LYS A 34 6.65 -3.00 13.62
N SER A 35 5.63 -3.44 12.89
CA SER A 35 5.77 -3.88 11.49
C SER A 35 6.27 -2.76 10.59
N VAL A 36 5.73 -1.53 10.74
CA VAL A 36 6.19 -0.35 9.99
C VAL A 36 7.65 -0.01 10.31
N TRP A 37 8.03 -0.07 11.60
CA TRP A 37 9.42 0.16 12.01
C TRP A 37 10.40 -0.86 11.40
N ILE A 38 10.04 -2.16 11.43
CA ILE A 38 10.85 -3.21 10.82
C ILE A 38 10.93 -3.02 9.30
N LEU A 39 9.81 -2.71 8.64
CA LEU A 39 9.77 -2.45 7.20
C LEU A 39 10.68 -1.26 6.83
N HIS A 40 10.66 -0.19 7.61
CA HIS A 40 11.56 0.94 7.42
C HIS A 40 13.02 0.53 7.58
N ARG A 41 13.37 -0.20 8.64
CA ARG A 41 14.75 -0.71 8.80
C ARG A 41 15.18 -1.61 7.64
N LEU A 42 14.29 -2.47 7.16
CA LEU A 42 14.56 -3.35 6.02
C LEU A 42 14.82 -2.53 4.75
N ALA A 43 13.98 -1.54 4.46
CA ALA A 43 14.15 -0.67 3.28
C ALA A 43 15.52 0.05 3.25
N TYR A 44 16.01 0.47 4.41
CA TYR A 44 17.32 1.14 4.56
C TYR A 44 18.50 0.18 4.77
N SER A 45 18.26 -1.12 4.87
CA SER A 45 19.34 -2.12 4.94
C SER A 45 19.96 -2.45 3.58
N PHE A 46 19.28 -2.08 2.48
CA PHE A 46 19.78 -2.25 1.12
C PHE A 46 20.74 -1.12 0.72
N ASP A 47 21.65 -1.41 -0.21
CA ASP A 47 22.53 -0.44 -0.85
C ASP A 47 22.39 -0.51 -2.38
N PRO A 48 21.77 0.49 -3.05
CA PRO A 48 21.11 1.67 -2.48
C PRO A 48 19.81 1.31 -1.75
N ALA A 49 19.37 2.18 -0.82
CA ALA A 49 18.13 2.00 -0.08
C ALA A 49 16.92 1.78 -1.00
N ALA A 50 16.00 0.92 -0.58
CA ALA A 50 14.79 0.64 -1.33
C ALA A 50 13.97 1.91 -1.55
N LYS A 51 13.58 2.17 -2.79
CA LYS A 51 12.78 3.36 -3.15
C LYS A 51 11.33 2.96 -3.40
N ILE A 52 10.41 3.71 -2.82
CA ILE A 52 8.98 3.54 -3.08
C ILE A 52 8.58 4.35 -4.32
N PHE A 53 7.74 3.78 -5.18
CA PHE A 53 7.09 4.52 -6.26
C PHE A 53 5.57 4.34 -6.20
N GLN A 54 4.87 5.39 -6.60
CA GLN A 54 3.42 5.46 -6.57
C GLN A 54 2.90 5.74 -7.97
N VAL A 55 1.82 5.05 -8.33
CA VAL A 55 1.19 5.20 -9.63
C VAL A 55 -0.03 6.11 -9.49
N LYS A 56 -0.15 7.07 -10.41
CA LYS A 56 -1.28 8.00 -10.43
C LYS A 56 -2.47 7.37 -11.17
N LYS A 57 -3.68 7.76 -10.76
CA LYS A 57 -4.89 7.46 -11.52
C LYS A 57 -4.78 8.05 -12.93
N GLY A 58 -5.17 7.29 -13.94
CA GLY A 58 -5.13 7.64 -15.35
C GLY A 58 -3.80 7.36 -16.05
N SER A 59 -2.76 6.94 -15.33
CA SER A 59 -1.51 6.45 -15.91
C SER A 59 -1.74 5.20 -16.75
N GLU A 60 -0.96 5.05 -17.82
CA GLU A 60 -0.96 3.83 -18.64
C GLU A 60 -0.46 2.65 -17.82
N PHE A 61 -1.14 1.51 -17.96
CA PHE A 61 -0.75 0.28 -17.32
C PHE A 61 0.51 -0.28 -17.99
N SER A 62 1.50 -0.62 -17.17
CA SER A 62 2.73 -1.26 -17.63
C SER A 62 2.98 -2.50 -16.79
N ASP A 63 2.91 -3.67 -17.43
CA ASP A 63 3.12 -4.95 -16.77
C ASP A 63 4.53 -5.07 -16.18
N SER A 64 5.52 -4.32 -16.68
CA SER A 64 6.87 -4.30 -16.10
C SER A 64 6.93 -3.67 -14.70
N TYR A 65 5.99 -2.78 -14.36
CA TYR A 65 6.00 -2.01 -13.11
C TYR A 65 4.74 -2.16 -12.27
N MET A 66 3.68 -2.75 -12.83
CA MET A 66 2.36 -2.80 -12.24
C MET A 66 1.78 -4.21 -12.32
N GLU A 67 1.15 -4.64 -11.25
CA GLU A 67 0.41 -5.91 -11.17
C GLU A 67 -1.08 -5.57 -11.04
N SER A 68 -1.92 -6.14 -11.89
CA SER A 68 -3.36 -5.98 -11.74
C SER A 68 -3.89 -6.82 -10.57
N VAL A 69 -4.78 -6.23 -9.77
CA VAL A 69 -5.54 -6.98 -8.75
C VAL A 69 -6.62 -7.88 -9.36
N LEU A 70 -7.13 -7.51 -10.55
CA LEU A 70 -8.04 -8.35 -11.33
C LEU A 70 -7.23 -9.42 -12.07
N LYS A 71 -7.66 -10.68 -11.97
CA LYS A 71 -7.13 -11.80 -12.76
C LYS A 71 -7.75 -11.77 -14.16
N ASN A 72 -7.02 -12.27 -15.16
CA ASN A 72 -7.52 -12.50 -16.53
C ASN A 72 -8.10 -11.24 -17.23
N ILE A 73 -7.32 -10.17 -17.25
CA ILE A 73 -7.71 -8.97 -17.99
C ILE A 73 -7.45 -9.16 -19.49
N VAL A 74 -8.48 -8.90 -20.31
CA VAL A 74 -8.35 -8.78 -21.77
C VAL A 74 -8.52 -7.31 -22.18
N VAL A 75 -7.54 -6.80 -22.94
CA VAL A 75 -7.55 -5.45 -23.51
C VAL A 75 -8.74 -5.33 -24.45
N ASP A 76 -9.53 -4.26 -24.31
CA ASP A 76 -10.70 -4.05 -25.15
C ASP A 76 -10.27 -3.83 -26.61
N GLU A 77 -11.05 -4.38 -27.55
CA GLU A 77 -10.73 -4.45 -28.99
C GLU A 77 -10.57 -3.08 -29.68
N LYS A 78 -10.86 -1.99 -28.96
CA LYS A 78 -10.69 -0.60 -29.41
C LYS A 78 -9.24 -0.11 -29.44
N GLY A 79 -8.28 -0.91 -28.98
CA GLY A 79 -6.86 -0.57 -29.02
C GLY A 79 -6.44 0.51 -28.01
N GLU A 80 -7.29 0.83 -27.03
CA GLU A 80 -6.92 1.72 -25.93
C GLU A 80 -6.06 0.96 -24.92
N SER A 81 -4.89 1.51 -24.60
CA SER A 81 -4.02 0.94 -23.56
C SER A 81 -4.73 0.96 -22.21
N PRO A 82 -4.76 -0.15 -21.46
CA PRO A 82 -5.36 -0.19 -20.13
C PRO A 82 -4.80 0.93 -19.25
N ARG A 83 -5.66 1.56 -18.44
CA ARG A 83 -5.26 2.67 -17.56
C ARG A 83 -5.51 2.35 -16.10
N VAL A 84 -4.67 2.89 -15.23
CA VAL A 84 -4.81 2.74 -13.78
C VAL A 84 -6.04 3.51 -13.28
N GLY A 85 -7.01 2.78 -12.75
CA GLY A 85 -8.16 3.38 -12.07
C GLY A 85 -7.84 3.77 -10.62
N LEU A 86 -7.07 2.92 -9.92
CA LEU A 86 -6.70 3.10 -8.52
C LEU A 86 -5.41 2.34 -8.20
N MET A 87 -4.53 2.92 -7.39
CA MET A 87 -3.40 2.21 -6.80
C MET A 87 -3.82 1.59 -5.46
N VAL A 88 -3.68 0.27 -5.36
CA VAL A 88 -4.02 -0.52 -4.17
C VAL A 88 -2.79 -0.69 -3.27
N MET A 89 -1.63 -0.95 -3.87
CA MET A 89 -0.34 -0.98 -3.15
C MET A 89 0.75 -0.27 -3.96
N PRO A 90 1.64 0.47 -3.30
CA PRO A 90 2.79 1.09 -3.97
C PRO A 90 3.77 0.01 -4.44
N GLY A 91 4.60 0.35 -5.43
CA GLY A 91 5.70 -0.49 -5.88
C GLY A 91 7.03 -0.08 -5.24
N PHE A 92 8.04 -0.92 -5.39
CA PHE A 92 9.38 -0.68 -4.82
C PHE A 92 10.50 -0.97 -5.83
N TRP A 93 11.55 -0.17 -5.78
CA TRP A 93 12.82 -0.44 -6.46
C TRP A 93 13.86 -0.89 -5.43
N ILE A 94 14.40 -2.09 -5.60
CA ILE A 94 15.33 -2.72 -4.66
C ILE A 94 16.46 -3.35 -5.48
N GLY A 95 17.70 -2.84 -5.35
CA GLY A 95 18.88 -3.46 -5.98
C GLY A 95 18.76 -3.68 -7.50
N GLY A 96 18.09 -2.77 -8.23
CA GLY A 96 17.85 -2.90 -9.67
C GLY A 96 16.65 -3.78 -10.05
N SER A 97 16.01 -4.45 -9.08
CA SER A 97 14.75 -5.18 -9.27
C SER A 97 13.53 -4.32 -8.93
N VAL A 98 12.40 -4.63 -9.57
CA VAL A 98 11.12 -3.97 -9.35
C VAL A 98 10.16 -4.91 -8.61
N VAL A 99 9.64 -4.47 -7.48
CA VAL A 99 8.42 -5.01 -6.90
C VAL A 99 7.26 -4.20 -7.47
N GLN A 100 6.40 -4.85 -8.25
CA GLN A 100 5.32 -4.17 -8.97
C GLN A 100 4.32 -3.49 -8.03
N SER A 101 3.80 -2.34 -8.47
CA SER A 101 2.70 -1.67 -7.78
C SER A 101 1.39 -2.38 -8.09
N ARG A 102 0.59 -2.72 -7.08
CA ARG A 102 -0.72 -3.33 -7.30
C ARG A 102 -1.74 -2.27 -7.64
N VAL A 103 -2.37 -2.41 -8.79
CA VAL A 103 -3.31 -1.44 -9.33
C VAL A 103 -4.61 -2.09 -9.76
N TYR A 104 -5.70 -1.35 -9.62
CA TYR A 104 -6.93 -1.64 -10.31
C TYR A 104 -6.86 -1.02 -11.70
N VAL A 105 -7.12 -1.83 -12.72
CA VAL A 105 -7.07 -1.40 -14.12
C VAL A 105 -8.49 -1.09 -14.59
N SER A 106 -8.62 0.00 -15.36
CA SER A 106 -9.86 0.49 -15.94
C SER A 106 -9.79 0.45 -17.47
N GLY A 107 -10.95 0.34 -18.13
CA GLY A 107 -11.02 0.23 -19.59
C GLY A 107 -10.69 -1.16 -20.12
N VAL A 108 -10.97 -2.20 -19.34
CA VAL A 108 -10.61 -3.59 -19.65
C VAL A 108 -11.76 -4.54 -19.34
N LYS A 109 -11.89 -5.61 -20.14
CA LYS A 109 -12.87 -6.68 -19.92
C LYS A 109 -12.21 -7.75 -19.05
N VAL A 110 -12.92 -8.18 -17.99
CA VAL A 110 -12.49 -9.29 -17.14
C VAL A 110 -13.09 -10.56 -17.71
N VAL A 111 -12.27 -11.58 -17.92
CA VAL A 111 -12.74 -12.90 -18.36
C VAL A 111 -12.72 -13.82 -17.16
N GLU A 112 -13.86 -14.46 -16.88
CA GLU A 112 -13.99 -15.47 -15.81
C GLU A 112 -13.14 -16.72 -16.08
#